data_AF-A0AAT9GAM9-F1
#
_entry.id   AF-A0AAT9GAM9-F1
#
_cell.length_a   1.000
_cell.length_b   1.000
_cell.length_c   1.000
_cell.angle_alpha   90.00
_cell.angle_beta   90.00
_cell.angle_gamma   90.00
#
_symmetry.space_group_name_H-M   'P 1'
#
loop_
_entity.id
_entity.type
_entity.pdbx_description
1 polymer ?
#
loop_
_entity_poly.entity_id
_entity_poly.type
_entity_poly.pdbx_seq_one_letter_code
_entity_poly.pdbx_strand_id
1 'polypeptide(L)'
;MWQRLWSGIVLLFSFPEGIRKAIYTTNTIKSANRQIRKIIKNKGVFPDDKSIQKIIFLALTNAQKKWTMPIKDWSVALHQFAILCGTDDQKWANIDQRWTNSDIILIQSF
;
A
#
# COMPACT_ATOMS: atom_id res chain seq x y z
N MET A 1 -22.63 -6.17 -4.95
CA MET A 1 -21.16 -6.04 -5.05
C MET A 1 -20.53 -5.46 -3.78
N TRP A 2 -21.06 -4.37 -3.20
CA TRP A 2 -20.52 -3.79 -1.95
C TRP A 2 -20.66 -4.69 -0.71
N GLN A 3 -21.75 -5.46 -0.61
CA GLN A 3 -21.98 -6.41 0.49
C GLN A 3 -20.85 -7.45 0.65
N ARG A 4 -20.19 -7.83 -0.45
CA ARG A 4 -19.06 -8.79 -0.43
C ARG A 4 -17.79 -8.21 0.19
N LEU A 5 -17.64 -6.89 0.17
CA LEU A 5 -16.50 -6.16 0.74
C LEU A 5 -16.86 -5.52 2.08
N TRP A 6 -18.08 -5.74 2.57
CA TRP A 6 -18.60 -5.11 3.78
C TRP A 6 -17.74 -5.40 5.01
N SER A 7 -17.26 -6.65 5.14
CA SER A 7 -16.35 -7.06 6.21
C SER A 7 -15.06 -6.22 6.26
N GLY A 8 -14.51 -5.84 5.11
CA GLY A 8 -13.33 -4.97 5.03
C GLY A 8 -13.63 -3.49 5.27
N ILE A 9 -14.83 -3.03 4.89
CA ILE A 9 -15.26 -1.64 5.07
C ILE A 9 -15.61 -1.34 6.53
N VAL A 10 -16.20 -2.29 7.26
CA VAL A 10 -16.54 -2.14 8.68
C VAL A 10 -15.30 -1.81 9.52
N LEU A 11 -14.16 -2.42 9.19
CA LEU A 11 -12.88 -2.14 9.86
C LEU A 11 -12.48 -0.67 9.76
N LEU A 12 -12.79 0.00 8.64
CA LEU A 12 -12.47 1.43 8.47
C LEU A 12 -13.16 2.30 9.52
N PHE A 13 -14.37 1.94 9.95
CA PHE A 13 -15.11 2.68 10.97
C PHE A 13 -14.54 2.52 12.38
N SER A 14 -13.71 1.51 12.62
CA SER A 14 -13.04 1.29 13.90
C SER A 14 -11.83 2.22 14.10
N PHE A 15 -11.34 2.87 13.03
CA PHE A 15 -10.19 3.77 13.12
C PHE A 15 -10.58 5.19 13.58
N PRO A 16 -9.66 5.89 14.28
CA PRO A 16 -9.82 7.31 14.61
C PRO A 16 -10.09 8.15 13.37
N GLU A 17 -10.77 9.28 13.57
CA GLU A 17 -11.13 10.20 12.47
C GLU A 17 -9.92 10.63 11.65
N GLY A 18 -8.79 10.95 12.27
CA GLY A 18 -7.56 11.36 11.56
C GLY A 18 -7.04 10.30 10.58
N ILE A 19 -7.13 9.02 10.95
CA ILE A 19 -6.71 7.91 10.08
C ILE A 19 -7.74 7.63 9.00
N ARG A 20 -9.03 7.67 9.32
CA ARG A 20 -10.09 7.55 8.31
C ARG A 20 -9.91 8.61 7.23
N LYS A 21 -9.62 9.86 7.62
CA LYS A 21 -9.30 10.98 6.72
C LYS A 21 -8.12 10.68 5.81
N ALA A 22 -7.03 10.13 6.35
CA ALA A 22 -5.89 9.73 5.54
C ALA A 22 -6.26 8.62 4.53
N ILE A 23 -7.02 7.62 4.95
CA ILE A 23 -7.39 6.46 4.11
C ILE A 23 -8.36 6.86 2.99
N TYR A 24 -9.44 7.59 3.30
CA TYR A 24 -10.43 7.94 2.27
C TYR A 24 -9.90 8.99 1.29
N THR A 25 -8.81 9.69 1.62
CA THR A 25 -8.20 10.69 0.74
C THR A 25 -7.49 10.00 -0.41
N THR A 26 -8.27 9.70 -1.45
CA THR A 26 -7.78 9.06 -2.69
C THR A 26 -6.91 9.96 -3.56
N ASN A 27 -6.70 11.23 -3.18
CA ASN A 27 -5.96 12.23 -3.97
C ASN A 27 -4.52 11.79 -4.25
N THR A 28 -3.83 11.22 -3.26
CA THR A 28 -2.45 10.77 -3.39
C THR A 28 -2.33 9.61 -4.39
N ILE A 29 -3.17 8.58 -4.24
CA ILE A 29 -3.21 7.42 -5.15
C ILE A 29 -3.65 7.85 -6.56
N LYS A 30 -4.65 8.71 -6.68
CA LYS A 30 -5.10 9.27 -7.96
C LYS A 30 -3.98 10.05 -8.65
N SER A 31 -3.24 10.87 -7.91
CA SER A 31 -2.11 11.64 -8.42
C SER A 31 -0.97 10.73 -8.90
N ALA A 32 -0.62 9.68 -8.14
CA ALA A 32 0.37 8.68 -8.55
C ALA A 32 -0.08 7.94 -9.82
N ASN A 33 -1.31 7.43 -9.84
CA ASN A 33 -1.89 6.74 -11.00
C ASN A 33 -1.93 7.64 -12.24
N ARG A 34 -2.25 8.93 -12.08
CA ARG A 34 -2.22 9.91 -13.17
C ARG A 34 -0.81 10.07 -13.75
N GLN A 35 0.21 10.14 -12.90
CA GLN A 35 1.61 10.25 -13.34
C GLN A 35 2.06 8.98 -14.08
N ILE A 36 1.74 7.80 -13.56
CA ILE A 36 2.05 6.52 -14.19
C ILE A 36 1.37 6.40 -15.56
N ARG A 37 0.07 6.68 -15.64
CA ARG A 37 -0.69 6.67 -16.91
C ARG A 37 -0.11 7.64 -17.93
N LYS A 38 0.31 8.84 -17.51
CA LYS A 38 0.95 9.82 -18.40
C LYS A 38 2.23 9.26 -19.02
N ILE A 39 3.05 8.58 -18.23
CA ILE A 39 4.33 8.02 -18.69
C ILE A 39 4.09 6.83 -19.62
N ILE A 40 3.14 5.96 -19.29
CA ILE A 40 2.80 4.78 -20.10
C ILE A 40 2.15 5.20 -21.42
N LYS A 41 1.22 6.16 -21.41
CA LYS A 41 0.52 6.63 -22.63
C LYS A 41 1.49 7.16 -23.69
N ASN A 42 2.58 7.79 -23.27
CA ASN A 42 3.57 8.38 -24.18
C ASN A 42 4.62 7.36 -24.65
N LYS A 43 4.62 6.13 -24.13
CA LYS A 43 5.55 5.07 -24.52
C LYS A 43 4.82 4.09 -25.44
N GLY A 44 5.49 3.69 -26.53
CA GLY A 44 4.98 2.66 -27.45
C GLY A 44 5.07 1.27 -26.83
N VAL A 45 5.26 0.24 -27.67
CA VAL A 45 5.43 -1.15 -27.21
C VAL A 45 6.68 -1.27 -26.35
N PHE A 46 6.54 -1.93 -25.19
CA PHE A 46 7.68 -2.22 -24.33
C PHE A 46 8.41 -3.47 -24.83
N PRO A 47 9.76 -3.46 -24.87
CA PRO A 47 10.54 -4.58 -25.38
C PRO A 47 10.62 -5.78 -24.40
N ASP A 48 10.47 -5.56 -23.09
CA ASP A 48 10.52 -6.59 -22.04
C ASP A 48 9.82 -6.11 -20.76
N ASP A 49 9.35 -7.04 -19.93
CA ASP A 49 8.65 -6.74 -18.67
C ASP A 49 9.53 -6.02 -17.66
N LYS A 50 10.85 -6.30 -17.65
CA LYS A 50 11.79 -5.60 -16.77
C LYS A 50 11.89 -4.11 -17.12
N SER A 51 11.72 -3.77 -18.40
CA SER A 51 11.72 -2.38 -18.86
C SER A 51 10.51 -1.61 -18.33
N ILE A 52 9.34 -2.27 -18.25
CA ILE A 52 8.10 -1.72 -17.68
C ILE A 52 8.30 -1.45 -16.19
N GLN A 53 8.81 -2.43 -15.45
CA GLN A 53 9.05 -2.32 -14.00
C GLN A 53 10.00 -1.16 -13.69
N LYS A 54 11.10 -1.02 -14.45
CA LYS A 54 12.05 0.09 -14.28
C LYS A 54 11.40 1.45 -14.50
N ILE A 55 10.50 1.57 -15.48
CA ILE A 55 9.81 2.81 -15.79
C ILE A 55 8.79 3.17 -14.70
N ILE A 56 8.04 2.20 -14.21
CA ILE A 56 7.10 2.39 -13.09
C ILE A 56 7.88 2.80 -11.83
N PHE A 57 9.00 2.14 -11.55
CA PHE A 57 9.88 2.49 -10.42
C PHE A 57 10.38 3.94 -10.51
N LEU A 58 10.87 4.37 -11.67
CA LEU A 58 11.30 5.76 -11.88
C LEU A 58 10.14 6.76 -11.76
N ALA A 59 8.94 6.40 -12.25
CA ALA A 59 7.75 7.21 -12.10
C ALA A 59 7.37 7.42 -10.62
N LEU A 60 7.38 6.34 -9.84
CA LEU A 60 7.11 6.37 -8.40
C LEU A 60 8.18 7.16 -7.64
N THR A 61 9.46 6.94 -7.96
CA THR A 61 10.58 7.70 -7.35
C THR A 61 10.43 9.20 -7.59
N ASN A 62 10.04 9.61 -8.81
CA ASN A 62 9.79 11.01 -9.13
C ASN A 62 8.52 11.57 -8.45
N ALA A 63 7.50 10.74 -8.27
CA ALA A 63 6.31 11.13 -7.51
C ALA A 63 6.61 11.32 -6.02
N GLN A 64 7.41 10.43 -5.43
CA GLN A 64 7.84 10.50 -4.03
C GLN A 64 8.60 11.80 -3.73
N LYS A 65 9.47 12.27 -4.63
CA LYS A 65 10.18 13.56 -4.48
C LYS A 65 9.24 14.76 -4.32
N LYS A 66 8.00 14.68 -4.83
CA LYS A 66 7.00 15.75 -4.73
C LYS A 66 6.14 15.65 -3.47
N TRP A 67 6.20 14.53 -2.74
CA TRP A 67 5.44 14.33 -1.51
C TRP A 67 6.21 14.88 -0.31
N THR A 68 6.37 16.20 -0.28
CA THR A 68 7.07 16.91 0.79
C THR A 68 6.14 17.38 1.90
N MET A 69 4.84 17.48 1.62
CA MET A 69 3.86 17.98 2.58
C MET A 69 3.36 16.84 3.49
N PRO A 70 3.52 16.95 4.82
CA PRO A 70 3.01 15.96 5.76
C PRO A 70 1.48 15.96 5.81
N ILE A 71 0.90 14.82 6.20
CA ILE A 71 -0.53 14.73 6.50
C ILE A 71 -0.82 15.62 7.72
N LYS A 72 -1.85 16.47 7.61
CA LYS A 72 -2.26 17.36 8.71
C LYS A 72 -2.68 16.53 9.93
N ASP A 73 -2.21 16.94 11.12
CA ASP A 73 -2.54 16.32 12.42
C ASP A 73 -2.20 14.81 12.53
N TRP A 74 -1.26 14.34 11.70
CA TRP A 74 -0.87 12.92 11.63
C TRP A 74 -0.34 12.36 12.95
N SER A 75 0.43 13.15 13.70
CA SER A 75 0.98 12.73 15.00
C SER A 75 -0.13 12.37 15.99
N VAL A 76 -1.15 13.22 16.13
CA VAL A 76 -2.29 12.98 17.01
C VAL A 76 -3.07 11.74 16.58
N ALA A 77 -3.28 11.59 15.26
CA ALA A 77 -3.98 10.42 14.71
C ALA A 77 -3.21 9.11 14.98
N LEU A 78 -1.88 9.12 14.87
CA LEU A 78 -1.02 7.99 15.19
C LEU A 78 -1.04 7.63 16.67
N HIS A 79 -0.98 8.62 17.56
CA HIS A 79 -1.08 8.37 19.00
C HIS A 79 -2.41 7.71 19.38
N GLN A 80 -3.53 8.19 18.83
CA GLN A 80 -4.84 7.57 19.06
C GLN A 80 -4.90 6.13 18.53
N PHE A 81 -4.30 5.88 17.37
CA PHE A 81 -4.24 4.54 16.79
C PHE A 81 -3.39 3.57 17.60
N ALA A 82 -2.22 4.01 18.06
CA ALA A 82 -1.33 3.18 18.87
C ALA A 82 -2.04 2.69 20.14
N ILE A 83 -2.84 3.54 20.78
CA ILE A 83 -3.65 3.18 21.95
C ILE A 83 -4.74 2.16 21.58
N LEU A 84 -5.41 2.34 20.43
CA LEU A 84 -6.49 1.45 20.01
C LEU A 84 -6.00 0.06 19.54
N CYS A 85 -4.84 -0.01 18.89
CA CYS A 85 -4.35 -1.26 18.30
C CYS A 85 -3.56 -2.16 19.25
N GLY A 86 -3.10 -1.65 20.41
CA GLY A 86 -2.40 -2.42 21.43
C GLY A 86 -1.02 -2.94 20.99
N THR A 87 0.00 -2.79 21.83
CA THR A 87 1.35 -3.35 21.61
C THR A 87 1.37 -4.85 21.88
N ASP A 88 0.82 -5.67 20.98
CA ASP A 88 0.95 -7.14 21.03
C ASP A 88 1.99 -7.61 20.00
N ASP A 89 3.25 -7.23 20.23
CA ASP A 89 4.41 -7.63 19.41
C ASP A 89 4.69 -9.14 19.44
N GLN A 90 4.01 -9.90 20.31
CA GLN A 90 4.17 -11.35 20.46
C GLN A 90 3.33 -12.17 19.46
N LYS A 91 2.31 -11.59 18.81
CA LYS A 91 1.46 -12.32 17.86
C LYS A 91 2.14 -12.57 16.51
N TRP A 92 3.02 -11.67 16.08
CA TRP A 92 3.63 -11.71 14.74
C TRP A 92 4.89 -12.58 14.67
N ALA A 93 5.53 -12.89 15.81
CA ALA A 93 6.77 -13.67 15.87
C ALA A 93 6.60 -15.17 15.57
N ASN A 94 5.40 -15.74 15.73
CA ASN A 94 5.15 -17.18 15.55
C ASN A 94 4.67 -17.60 14.14
N ILE A 95 4.52 -16.64 13.21
CA ILE A 95 3.98 -16.91 11.85
C ILE A 95 5.08 -17.37 10.89
N ASP A 96 6.33 -16.98 11.11
CA ASP A 96 7.47 -17.34 10.23
C ASP A 96 7.84 -18.83 10.27
N GLN A 97 7.43 -19.59 11.30
CA GLN A 97 7.72 -21.03 11.39
C GLN A 97 6.75 -21.94 10.62
N ARG A 98 5.73 -21.40 9.97
CA ARG A 98 4.70 -22.19 9.26
C ARG A 98 5.02 -22.44 7.78
N TRP A 99 6.03 -21.76 7.24
CA TRP A 99 6.44 -21.85 5.83
C TRP A 99 7.84 -22.45 5.71
N THR A 100 8.01 -23.71 6.13
CA THR A 100 9.25 -24.45 5.85
C THR A 100 8.95 -25.75 5.13
N ASN A 101 9.48 -25.83 3.90
CA ASN A 101 9.80 -27.02 3.10
C ASN A 101 8.75 -27.60 2.14
N SER A 102 7.45 -27.32 2.27
CA SER A 102 6.46 -27.81 1.29
C SER A 102 6.25 -26.84 0.12
N ASP A 103 6.22 -25.54 0.40
CA ASP A 103 5.83 -24.52 -0.58
C ASP A 103 7.02 -23.92 -1.36
N ILE A 104 8.25 -24.20 -0.92
CA ILE A 104 9.48 -23.75 -1.60
C ILE A 104 9.77 -24.61 -2.85
N ILE A 105 9.34 -25.87 -2.88
CA ILE A 105 9.55 -26.78 -4.03
C ILE A 105 8.63 -26.44 -5.22
N LEU A 106 7.43 -25.87 -4.97
CA LEU A 106 6.50 -25.47 -6.04
C LEU A 106 6.89 -24.17 -6.77
N ILE A 107 7.94 -23.47 -6.31
CA ILE A 107 8.46 -22.27 -6.98
C ILE A 107 9.78 -22.57 -7.72
N GLN A 108 10.44 -23.71 -7.49
CA GLN A 108 11.70 -24.09 -8.16
C GLN A 108 11.55 -24.98 -9.40
N SER A 109 10.34 -25.16 -9.94
CA SER A 109 10.11 -25.83 -11.24
C SER A 109 9.67 -24.87 -12.35
N PHE A 110 10.04 -23.59 -12.25
CA PHE A 110 10.20 -22.65 -13.36
C PHE A 110 11.55 -21.93 -13.23
#